data_AF-A0A075GBQ4-F1
#
_entry.id   AF-A0A075GBQ4-F1
#
_cell.length_a   1.000
_cell.length_b   1.000
_cell.length_c   1.000
_cell.angle_alpha   90.00
_cell.angle_beta   90.00
_cell.angle_gamma   90.00
#
_symmetry.space_group_name_H-M   'P 1'
#
loop_
_entity.id
_entity.type
_entity.pdbx_description
1 polymer ?
#
loop_
_entity_poly.entity_id
_entity_poly.type
_entity_poly.pdbx_seq_one_letter_code
_entity_poly.pdbx_strand_id
1 'polypeptide(L)' 'MQLEWHDMKRISTIALVLLVAAGSLAQAEQNPIPRIAWYGNLTDGLAEAKRSGRPILLVSGAPSCLGVPGVW' A
#
# COMPACT_ATOMS: atom_id res chain seq x y z
N MET A 1 11.65 -1.21 45.00
CA MET A 1 12.05 -0.61 43.72
C MET A 1 10.88 0.23 43.22
N GLN A 2 10.78 1.49 43.65
CA GLN A 2 9.71 2.42 43.30
C GLN A 2 10.29 3.29 42.18
N LEU A 3 9.94 3.00 40.93
CA LEU A 3 10.23 3.93 39.83
C LEU A 3 9.32 5.14 40.04
N GLU A 4 9.90 6.31 40.29
CA GLU A 4 9.17 7.54 40.52
C GLU A 4 8.24 7.83 39.33
N TRP A 5 7.03 8.32 39.58
CA TRP A 5 6.02 8.59 38.54
C TRP A 5 6.54 9.47 37.38
N HIS A 6 7.46 10.38 37.68
CA HIS A 6 8.14 11.21 36.68
C HIS A 6 9.06 10.40 35.76
N ASP A 7 9.72 9.38 36.28
CA ASP A 7 10.55 8.47 35.51
C ASP A 7 9.69 7.57 34.61
N MET A 8 8.54 7.10 35.09
CA MET A 8 7.59 6.33 34.27
C MET A 8 7.05 7.17 33.10
N LYS A 9 6.68 8.44 33.33
CA LYS A 9 6.26 9.35 32.25
C LYS A 9 7.38 9.60 31.23
N ARG A 10 8.62 9.82 31.69
CA ARG A 10 9.78 10.00 30.81
C ARG A 10 10.05 8.76 29.97
N ILE A 11 10.01 7.58 30.58
CA ILE A 11 10.19 6.29 29.89
C ILE A 11 9.10 6.11 28.84
N SER A 12 7.83 6.37 29.15
CA SER A 12 6.73 6.30 28.18
C SER A 12 6.90 7.27 27.02
N THR A 13 7.29 8.52 27.29
CA THR A 13 7.53 9.51 26.23
C THR A 13 8.70 9.11 25.34
N ILE A 14 9.80 8.63 25.91
CA ILE A 14 10.97 8.16 25.14
C ILE A 14 10.56 6.95 24.28
N ALA A 15 9.84 5.99 24.84
CA ALA A 15 9.37 4.82 24.11
C ALA A 15 8.45 5.22 22.93
N LEU A 16 7.54 6.18 23.14
CA LEU A 16 6.67 6.70 22.09
C LEU A 16 7.46 7.41 20.98
N VAL A 17 8.44 8.25 21.34
CA VAL A 17 9.30 8.94 20.37
C VAL A 17 10.11 7.93 19.55
N LEU A 18 10.66 6.89 20.18
CA LEU A 18 11.40 5.82 19.49
C LEU A 18 10.51 5.02 18.53
N LEU A 19 9.27 4.71 18.93
CA LEU A 19 8.29 4.03 18.07
C LEU A 19 7.94 4.84 16.82
N VAL A 20 7.72 6.15 16.97
CA VAL A 20 7.41 7.05 15.84
C VAL A 20 8.62 7.19 14.91
N ALA A 21 9.83 7.30 15.46
CA ALA A 21 11.06 7.36 14.66
C ALA A 21 11.29 6.07 13.86
N ALA A 22 11.08 4.90 14.47
CA ALA A 22 11.24 3.60 13.80
C ALA A 22 10.25 3.41 12.63
N GLY A 23 9.00 3.87 12.77
CA GLY A 23 8.01 3.81 11.69
C GLY A 23 8.39 4.62 10.44
N SER A 24 9.22 5.65 10.61
CA SER A 24 9.68 6.50 9.50
C SER A 24 10.82 5.87 8.69
N LEU A 25 11.48 4.84 9.22
CA LEU A 25 12.57 4.11 8.55
C LEU A 25 12.07 2.94 7.68
N ALA A 26 10.78 2.61 7.76
CA ALA A 26 10.14 1.66 6.85
C ALA A 26 9.97 2.31 5.47
N GLN A 27 11.06 2.36 4.71
CA GLN A 27 11.02 2.80 3.32
C GLN A 27 10.34 1.69 2.51
N ALA A 28 9.21 2.00 1.88
CA ALA A 28 8.62 1.07 0.92
C ALA A 28 9.67 0.73 -0.15
N GLU A 29 9.81 -0.56 -0.46
CA GLU A 29 10.74 -1.05 -1.48
C GLU A 29 10.58 -0.25 -2.78
N GLN A 30 11.66 0.38 -3.23
CA GLN A 30 11.66 1.06 -4.52
C GLN A 30 11.65 -0.01 -5.61
N ASN A 31 10.56 -0.07 -6.38
CA ASN A 31 10.50 -0.95 -7.54
C ASN A 31 10.96 -0.18 -8.78
N PRO A 32 12.16 -0.45 -9.32
CA PRO A 32 12.69 0.27 -10.47
C PRO A 32 11.96 -0.07 -11.77
N ILE A 33 11.15 -1.14 -11.79
CA ILE A 33 10.41 -1.56 -12.97
C ILE A 33 9.01 -0.90 -12.96
N PRO A 34 8.59 -0.26 -14.08
CA PRO A 34 7.25 0.30 -14.20
C PRO A 34 6.17 -0.77 -13.92
N ARG A 35 5.25 -0.47 -12.99
CA ARG A 35 4.13 -1.36 -12.66
C ARG A 35 3.02 -1.29 -13.70
N ILE A 36 2.18 -2.32 -13.72
CA ILE A 36 0.89 -2.30 -14.42
C ILE A 36 0.00 -1.27 -13.73
N ALA A 37 -0.52 -0.31 -14.50
CA ALA A 37 -1.57 0.59 -14.06
C ALA A 37 -2.93 -0.11 -14.26
N TRP A 38 -3.62 -0.38 -13.17
CA TRP A 38 -4.95 -0.99 -13.18
C TRP A 38 -6.03 0.09 -13.21
N TYR A 39 -6.94 -0.01 -14.17
CA TYR A 39 -8.13 0.85 -14.28
C TYR A 39 -9.37 0.01 -13.98
N GLY A 40 -10.15 0.43 -12.99
CA GLY A 40 -11.31 -0.35 -12.50
C GLY A 40 -12.52 -0.35 -13.44
N ASN A 41 -12.53 0.52 -14.45
CA ASN A 41 -13.55 0.53 -15.49
C ASN A 41 -12.93 0.73 -16.88
N LEU A 42 -13.65 0.28 -17.90
CA LEU A 42 -13.20 0.33 -19.29
C LEU A 42 -13.03 1.77 -19.81
N THR A 43 -13.88 2.70 -19.36
CA THR A 43 -13.85 4.10 -19.80
C THR A 43 -12.52 4.77 -19.45
N ASP A 44 -12.04 4.60 -18.22
CA ASP A 44 -10.78 5.16 -17.76
C ASP A 44 -9.59 4.52 -18.49
N GLY A 45 -9.63 3.20 -18.70
CA GLY A 45 -8.60 2.50 -19.47
C GLY A 45 -8.50 3.02 -20.90
N LEU A 46 -9.63 3.25 -21.57
CA LEU A 46 -9.67 3.82 -22.92
C LEU A 46 -9.21 5.28 -22.96
N ALA A 47 -9.52 6.07 -21.93
CA ALA A 47 -9.02 7.44 -21.80
C ALA A 47 -7.48 7.46 -21.69
N GLU A 48 -6.90 6.55 -20.91
CA GLU A 48 -5.45 6.39 -20.82
C GLU A 48 -4.82 5.90 -22.12
N ALA A 49 -5.46 4.96 -22.81
CA ALA A 49 -5.02 4.47 -24.11
C ALA A 49 -4.87 5.64 -25.10
N LYS A 50 -5.88 6.52 -25.14
CA LYS A 50 -5.89 7.72 -25.99
C LYS A 50 -4.83 8.74 -25.57
N ARG A 51 -4.67 8.98 -24.26
CA ARG A 51 -3.68 9.95 -23.73
C ARG A 51 -2.25 9.50 -23.99
N SER A 52 -1.97 8.21 -23.84
CA SER A 52 -0.62 7.64 -23.94
C SER A 52 -0.27 7.16 -25.35
N GLY A 53 -1.26 6.96 -26.23
CA GLY A 53 -1.06 6.35 -27.54
C GLY A 53 -0.69 4.87 -27.48
N ARG A 54 -0.96 4.18 -26.36
CA ARG A 54 -0.63 2.77 -26.14
C ARG A 54 -1.89 1.91 -26.10
N PRO A 55 -1.85 0.66 -26.62
CA PRO A 55 -2.97 -0.26 -26.48
C PRO A 55 -3.19 -0.66 -25.01
N ILE A 56 -4.41 -1.10 -24.70
CA ILE A 56 -4.78 -1.65 -23.39
C ILE A 56 -4.94 -3.16 -23.44
N LEU A 57 -4.68 -3.81 -22.31
CA LEU A 57 -5.05 -5.19 -22.03
C LEU A 57 -6.32 -5.18 -21.16
N LEU A 58 -7.44 -5.66 -21.71
CA LEU A 58 -8.66 -5.83 -20.94
C LEU A 58 -8.66 -7.20 -20.26
N VAL A 59 -8.66 -7.21 -18.92
CA VAL A 59 -8.80 -8.43 -18.12
C VAL A 59 -10.20 -8.46 -17.52
N SER A 60 -10.96 -9.50 -17.84
CA SER A 60 -12.26 -9.79 -17.22
C SER A 60 -12.12 -11.04 -16.37
N GLY A 61 -12.43 -10.94 -15.08
CA GLY A 61 -12.41 -12.04 -14.13
C GLY A 61 -13.67 -12.05 -13.27
N ALA A 62 -14.15 -13.23 -12.92
CA ALA A 62 -15.21 -13.37 -11.94
C ALA A 62 -14.62 -13.46 -10.52
N PRO A 63 -15.33 -12.94 -9.49
CA PRO A 63 -14.95 -13.14 -8.08
C PRO A 63 -14.83 -14.62 -7.70
N SER A 64 -15.60 -15.47 -8.39
CA SER A 64 -15.51 -16.92 -8.28
C SER A 64 -16.02 -17.58 -9.57
N CYS A 65 -15.33 -18.64 -9.99
CA CYS A 65 -15.75 -19.51 -11.08
C CYS A 65 -15.79 -20.95 -10.57
N LEU A 66 -16.93 -21.64 -10.71
CA LEU A 66 -17.10 -23.04 -10.28
C LEU A 66 -16.70 -23.30 -8.81
N GLY A 67 -16.94 -22.34 -7.92
CA GLY A 67 -16.58 -22.46 -6.51
C GLY A 67 -15.11 -22.22 -6.19
N VAL A 68 -14.27 -21.90 -7.19
CA VAL A 68 -12.89 -21.47 -6.99
C VAL A 68 -12.88 -19.95 -6.77
N PRO A 69 -12.32 -19.42 -5.66
CA PRO A 69 -12.16 -17.97 -5.47
C PRO A 69 -11.19 -17.37 -6.50
N GLY A 70 -11.59 -16.25 -7.11
CA GLY A 70 -10.70 -15.42 -7.93
C GLY A 70 -9.76 -14.59 -7.03
N VAL A 71 -8.56 -14.31 -7.54
CA VAL A 71 -7.59 -13.39 -6.92
C VAL A 71 -7.72 -12.02 -7.59
N TRP A 72 -7.66 -10.94 -6.79
CA TRP A 72 -7.64 -9.55 -7.25
C TRP A 72 -6.26 -8.94 -6.98
#